data_AF-D9S138-F1
#
_entry.id   AF-D9S138-F1
#
_cell.length_a   1.000
_cell.length_b   1.000
_cell.length_c   1.000
_cell.angle_alpha   90.00
_cell.angle_beta   90.00
_cell.angle_gamma   90.00
#
_symmetry.space_group_name_H-M   'P 1'
#
loop_
_entity.id
_entity.type
_entity.pdbx_description
1 polymer ?
#
loop_
_entity_poly.entity_id
_entity_poly.type
_entity_poly.pdbx_seq_one_letter_code
_entity_poly.pdbx_strand_id
1 'polypeptide(L)' 'MQILNAVLEHVKDAFTPTTAIVFIVSGLFLIFIDSPSMEEKKLRTEAIMLKAAGIFYIIGSLALFIFLG' A
#
# COMPACT_ATOMS: atom_id res chain seq x y z
N MET A 1 12.97 -4.34 22.33
CA MET A 1 11.57 -4.12 22.78
C MET A 1 11.19 -2.65 22.83
N GLN A 2 11.97 -1.76 23.46
CA GLN A 2 11.62 -0.32 23.53
C GLN A 2 11.52 0.37 22.15
N ILE A 3 12.46 0.09 21.24
CA ILE A 3 12.45 0.69 19.88
C ILE A 3 11.23 0.22 19.08
N LEU A 4 10.91 -1.08 19.15
CA LEU A 4 9.77 -1.65 18.44
C LEU A 4 8.45 -1.02 18.91
N ASN A 5 8.29 -0.85 20.23
CA ASN A 5 7.11 -0.21 20.81
C ASN A 5 6.98 1.25 20.38
N ALA A 6 8.09 2.01 20.41
CA ALA A 6 8.10 3.41 19.97
C ALA A 6 7.74 3.56 18.48
N VAL A 7 8.23 2.66 17.62
CA VAL A 7 7.87 2.63 16.20
C VAL A 7 6.38 2.32 16.03
N LEU A 8 5.85 1.35 16.77
CA LEU A 8 4.45 0.95 16.68
C LEU A 8 3.50 2.09 17.11
N GLU A 9 3.87 2.82 18.15
CA GLU A 9 3.13 3.97 18.68
C GLU A 9 3.12 5.12 17.65
N HIS A 10 4.27 5.43 17.05
CA HIS A 10 4.34 6.42 15.97
C HIS A 10 3.55 6.03 14.72
N VAL A 11 3.60 4.75 14.33
CA VAL A 11 2.82 4.25 13.19
C VAL A 11 1.34 4.41 13.49
N LYS A 12 0.89 4.07 14.71
CA LYS A 12 -0.51 4.22 15.12
C LYS A 12 -0.99 5.67 15.02
N ASP A 13 -0.19 6.63 15.51
CA ASP A 13 -0.55 8.05 15.46
C ASP A 13 -0.58 8.61 14.03
N ALA A 14 0.30 8.11 13.15
CA ALA A 14 0.35 8.54 11.76
C ALA A 14 -0.72 7.88 10.86
N PHE A 15 -1.25 6.72 11.26
CA PHE A 15 -2.19 5.93 10.45
C PHE A 15 -3.64 6.39 10.58
N THR A 16 -3.90 7.63 10.18
CA THR A 16 -5.24 8.22 10.13
C THR A 16 -6.10 7.62 9.01
N PRO A 17 -7.44 7.80 9.03
CA PRO A 17 -8.31 7.43 7.91
C PRO A 17 -7.87 8.03 6.58
N THR A 18 -7.37 9.27 6.59
CA THR A 18 -6.83 9.96 5.41
C THR A 18 -5.62 9.20 4.86
N THR A 19 -4.70 8.78 5.73
CA THR A 19 -3.54 7.97 5.34
C THR A 19 -4.00 6.67 4.68
N ALA A 20 -4.95 5.95 5.28
CA ALA A 20 -5.49 4.72 4.71
C ALA A 20 -6.11 4.94 3.31
N ILE A 21 -6.89 6.01 3.12
CA ILE A 21 -7.47 6.36 1.81
C ILE A 21 -6.37 6.60 0.77
N VAL A 22 -5.31 7.34 1.12
CA VAL A 22 -4.19 7.60 0.20
C VAL A 22 -3.51 6.29 -0.22
N PHE A 23 -3.29 5.36 0.71
CA PHE A 23 -2.71 4.05 0.39
C PHE A 23 -3.62 3.22 -0.51
N ILE A 24 -4.94 3.20 -0.26
CA ILE A 24 -5.91 2.49 -1.08
C ILE A 24 -5.91 3.07 -2.51
N VAL A 25 -6.03 4.39 -2.64
CA VAL A 25 -6.03 5.06 -3.95
C VAL A 25 -4.73 4.82 -4.70
N SER A 26 -3.59 4.88 -4.01
CA SER A 26 -2.28 4.58 -4.61
C SER A 26 -2.19 3.13 -5.08
N GLY A 27 -2.72 2.19 -4.29
CA GLY A 27 -2.77 0.78 -4.67
C GLY A 27 -3.66 0.53 -5.90
N LEU A 28 -4.82 1.20 -5.97
CA LEU A 28 -5.69 1.16 -7.15
C LEU A 28 -4.98 1.75 -8.39
N PHE A 29 -4.27 2.87 -8.23
CA PHE A 29 -3.50 3.49 -9.31
C PHE A 29 -2.43 2.53 -9.85
N LEU A 30 -1.67 1.85 -8.98
CA LEU A 30 -0.66 0.88 -9.39
C LEU A 30 -1.26 -0.29 -10.19
N ILE A 31 -2.44 -0.78 -9.79
CA ILE A 31 -3.10 -1.92 -10.42
C ILE A 31 -3.74 -1.53 -11.76
N PHE A 32 -4.45 -0.40 -11.81
CA PHE A 32 -5.32 -0.06 -12.93
C PHE A 32 -4.69 0.92 -13.94
N ILE A 33 -3.61 1.62 -13.56
CA ILE A 33 -2.96 2.62 -14.44
C ILE A 33 -1.52 2.20 -14.74
N ASP A 34 -0.68 2.04 -13.72
CA ASP A 34 0.75 1.78 -13.98
C ASP A 34 1.01 0.37 -14.52
N SER A 35 0.37 -0.66 -13.95
CA SER A 35 0.57 -2.04 -14.39
C SER A 35 0.18 -2.24 -15.87
N PRO A 36 -1.00 -1.79 -16.36
CA PRO A 36 -1.34 -1.84 -17.78
C PRO A 36 -0.34 -1.05 -18.65
N SER A 37 0.12 0.12 -18.20
CA SER A 37 1.14 0.90 -18.93
C SER A 37 2.46 0.11 -19.11
N MET A 38 2.85 -0.70 -18.12
CA MET A 38 4.01 -1.58 -18.23
C MET A 38 3.75 -2.76 -19.17
N GLU A 39 2.54 -3.33 -19.17
CA GLU A 39 2.16 -4.39 -20.12
C GLU A 39 2.21 -3.90 -21.57
N GLU A 40 1.73 -2.68 -21.84
CA GLU A 40 1.82 -2.02 -23.16
C GLU A 40 3.28 -1.86 -23.62
N LYS A 41 4.19 -1.60 -22.68
CA LYS A 41 5.64 -1.51 -22.93
C LYS A 41 6.34 -2.87 -23.00
N LYS A 42 5.61 -3.98 -22.93
CA LYS A 42 6.13 -5.37 -22.88
C LYS A 42 6.98 -5.67 -21.64
N LEU A 43 6.84 -4.87 -20.58
CA LEU A 43 7.50 -5.02 -19.29
C LEU A 43 6.63 -5.88 -18.35
N ARG A 44 6.54 -7.17 -18.65
CA ARG A 44 5.60 -8.09 -17.97
C ARG A 44 5.94 -8.33 -16.50
N THR A 45 7.22 -8.41 -16.15
CA THR A 45 7.66 -8.64 -14.77
C THR A 45 7.30 -7.44 -13.90
N GLU A 46 7.59 -6.24 -14.40
CA GLU A 46 7.30 -4.96 -13.76
C GLU A 46 5.79 -4.78 -13.58
N ALA A 47 4.99 -5.10 -14.61
CA ALA A 47 3.54 -5.09 -14.51
C ALA A 47 3.01 -5.99 -13.38
N ILE A 48 3.55 -7.20 -13.23
CA ILE A 48 3.19 -8.14 -12.16
C ILE A 48 3.62 -7.58 -10.80
N MET A 49 4.82 -7.03 -10.70
CA MET A 49 5.32 -6.42 -9.46
C MET A 49 4.45 -5.23 -9.02
N LEU A 50 4.02 -4.39 -9.96
CA LEU A 50 3.12 -3.25 -9.68
C LEU A 50 1.75 -3.72 -9.22
N LYS A 51 1.18 -4.76 -9.85
CA LYS A 51 -0.07 -5.39 -9.39
C LYS A 51 0.07 -5.92 -7.96
N ALA A 52 1.14 -6.66 -7.68
CA ALA A 52 1.40 -7.18 -6.34
C ALA A 52 1.58 -6.05 -5.32
N ALA A 53 2.38 -5.03 -5.64
CA ALA A 53 2.58 -3.86 -4.79
C ALA A 53 1.27 -3.13 -4.51
N GLY A 54 0.43 -2.92 -5.52
CA GLY A 54 -0.88 -2.29 -5.35
C GLY A 54 -1.81 -3.10 -4.44
N ILE A 55 -1.82 -4.44 -4.57
CA ILE A 55 -2.55 -5.33 -3.67
C ILE A 55 -2.02 -5.19 -2.24
N PHE A 56 -0.70 -5.17 -2.04
CA PHE A 56 -0.09 -4.96 -0.72
C PHE A 56 -0.45 -3.60 -0.12
N TYR A 57 -0.54 -2.55 -0.92
CA TYR A 57 -0.96 -1.23 -0.45
C TYR A 57 -2.41 -1.25 0.05
N ILE A 58 -3.32 -1.88 -0.69
CA ILE A 58 -4.74 -1.97 -0.31
C ILE A 58 -4.91 -2.87 0.92
N ILE A 59 -4.42 -4.11 0.86
CA ILE A 59 -4.61 -5.07 1.96
C ILE A 59 -3.83 -4.63 3.20
N GLY A 60 -2.59 -4.16 3.03
CA GLY A 60 -1.76 -3.68 4.12
C GLY A 60 -2.36 -2.47 4.83
N SER A 61 -2.89 -1.51 4.08
CA SER A 61 -3.56 -0.35 4.70
C SER A 61 -4.86 -0.72 5.40
N LEU A 62 -5.69 -1.60 4.82
CA LEU A 62 -6.90 -2.08 5.50
C LEU A 62 -6.57 -2.87 6.78
N ALA A 63 -5.57 -3.75 6.72
CA ALA A 63 -5.12 -4.49 7.90
C ALA A 63 -4.62 -3.53 8.99
N LEU A 64 -3.72 -2.61 8.66
CA LEU A 64 -3.21 -1.62 9.62
C LEU A 64 -4.32 -0.74 10.18
N PHE A 65 -5.29 -0.31 9.36
CA PHE A 65 -6.43 0.46 9.82
C PHE A 65 -7.32 -0.31 10.80
N ILE A 66 -7.54 -1.62 10.59
CA ILE A 66 -8.33 -2.45 11.51
C ILE A 66 -7.57 -2.76 12.80
N PHE A 67 -6.26 -3.00 12.73
CA PHE A 67 -5.45 -3.38 13.90
C PHE A 67 -4.97 -2.19 14.74
N LEU A 68 -4.77 -1.02 14.12
CA LEU A 68 -4.25 0.19 14.78
C LEU A 68 -5.31 1.29 14.95
N GLY A 69 -6.40 1.25 14.19
CA GLY A 69 -7.52 2.19 14.30
C GLY A 69 -8.45 1.92 15.48
#